data_AF-A0A453KV42-F1
#
_entry.id   AF-A0A453KV42-F1
#
_cell.length_a   1.000
_cell.length_b   1.000
_cell.length_c   1.000
_cell.angle_alpha   90.00
_cell.angle_beta   90.00
_cell.angle_gamma   90.00
#
_symmetry.space_group_name_H-M   'P 1'
#
loop_
_entity.id
_entity.type
_entity.pdbx_description
1 polymer ?
#
loop_
_entity_poly.entity_id
_entity_poly.type
_entity_poly.pdbx_seq_one_letter_code
_entity_poly.pdbx_strand_id
1 'polypeptide(L)'
;MHHACGLGMRAGFVSVDCGLSEHSGYVDDATKLPYSSDAGFTDTGQNYNVSAQYNDQALLRRHRQLLTVRSFPGPPGRRGCYTLPSFEAGTSKYLVRATFMYGNYDELNKPPALDLYLGVNFWKTVNISRPDAVHTAEVIAVIPVDAAHVCLVNTNSGTPFISSLVNTMYPLVNWTQGLVLIGRRNSGATELIR
;
A
#
# COMPACT_ATOMS: atom_id res chain seq x y z
N MET A 1 -15.57 -26.82 11.32
CA MET A 1 -15.33 -26.65 9.88
C MET A 1 -15.52 -25.18 9.55
N HIS A 2 -14.44 -24.40 9.59
CA HIS A 2 -14.50 -22.97 9.24
C HIS A 2 -14.13 -22.82 7.77
N HIS A 3 -15.09 -22.33 6.98
CA HIS A 3 -14.90 -21.95 5.60
C HIS A 3 -13.94 -20.75 5.53
N ALA A 4 -12.72 -20.98 5.06
CA ALA A 4 -11.86 -19.91 4.57
C ALA A 4 -12.47 -19.41 3.26
N CYS A 5 -13.12 -18.24 3.31
CA CYS A 5 -13.44 -17.47 2.12
C CYS A 5 -12.11 -17.20 1.40
N GLY A 6 -12.03 -17.50 0.10
CA GLY A 6 -10.81 -17.46 -0.69
C GLY A 6 -10.19 -16.06 -0.70
N LEU A 7 -9.28 -15.81 0.24
CA LEU A 7 -8.30 -14.73 0.16
C LEU A 7 -7.56 -14.89 -1.16
N GLY A 8 -7.42 -13.81 -1.93
CA GLY A 8 -6.60 -13.75 -3.15
C GLY A 8 -5.10 -13.93 -2.89
N MET A 9 -4.71 -14.69 -1.86
CA MET A 9 -3.36 -15.09 -1.54
C MET A 9 -2.90 -16.11 -2.59
N ARG A 10 -2.10 -15.64 -3.56
CA ARG A 10 -1.19 -16.54 -4.28
C ARG A 10 0.00 -16.80 -3.37
N ALA A 11 0.57 -18.00 -3.40
CA ALA A 11 1.76 -18.32 -2.60
C ALA A 11 2.85 -17.25 -2.83
N GLY A 12 3.23 -16.52 -1.78
CA GLY A 12 4.25 -15.47 -1.84
C GLY A 12 3.80 -14.09 -2.33
N PHE A 13 2.49 -13.84 -2.53
CA PHE A 13 1.99 -12.56 -3.00
C PHE A 13 0.66 -12.14 -2.36
N VAL A 14 0.59 -10.88 -1.91
CA VAL A 14 -0.62 -10.20 -1.45
C VAL A 14 -0.70 -8.81 -2.06
N SER A 15 -1.88 -8.45 -2.57
CA SER A 15 -2.24 -7.08 -2.96
C SER A 15 -3.53 -6.67 -2.28
N VAL A 16 -3.46 -5.56 -1.55
CA VAL A 16 -4.51 -5.04 -0.70
C VAL A 16 -4.98 -3.70 -1.23
N ASP A 17 -6.28 -3.55 -1.41
CA ASP A 17 -6.96 -2.29 -1.67
C ASP A 17 -7.42 -1.70 -0.32
N CYS A 18 -6.78 -0.61 0.09
CA CYS A 18 -6.95 -0.04 1.41
C CYS A 18 -8.21 0.80 1.44
N GLY A 19 -9.10 0.53 2.38
CA GLY A 19 -10.41 1.20 2.45
C GLY A 19 -11.53 0.53 1.65
N LEU A 20 -11.22 -0.53 0.88
CA LEU A 20 -12.24 -1.33 0.21
C LEU A 20 -13.16 -2.00 1.24
N SER A 21 -14.44 -2.18 0.90
CA SER A 21 -15.41 -2.85 1.76
C SER A 21 -14.94 -4.24 2.17
N GLU A 22 -15.17 -4.61 3.43
CA GLU A 22 -14.78 -5.91 3.95
C GLU A 22 -15.37 -7.06 3.10
N HIS A 23 -14.65 -8.19 3.04
CA HIS A 23 -15.02 -9.37 2.25
C HIS A 23 -15.14 -9.11 0.74
N SER A 24 -14.68 -7.95 0.25
CA SER A 24 -14.68 -7.61 -1.16
C SER A 24 -13.30 -7.82 -1.78
N GLY A 25 -13.29 -8.06 -3.09
CA GLY A 25 -12.09 -8.21 -3.88
C GLY A 25 -12.40 -8.19 -5.36
N TYR A 26 -11.37 -8.05 -6.18
CA TYR A 26 -11.46 -8.03 -7.63
C TYR A 26 -10.13 -8.40 -8.27
N VAL A 27 -10.16 -8.71 -9.55
CA VAL A 27 -8.94 -8.79 -10.37
C VAL A 27 -8.86 -7.49 -11.14
N ASP A 28 -7.74 -6.78 -11.00
CA ASP A 28 -7.52 -5.53 -11.74
C ASP A 28 -7.40 -5.82 -13.24
N ASP A 29 -8.19 -5.14 -14.06
CA ASP A 29 -8.29 -5.46 -15.47
C ASP A 29 -7.01 -5.15 -16.25
N ALA A 30 -6.24 -4.15 -15.81
CA ALA A 30 -5.01 -3.73 -16.46
C ALA A 30 -3.83 -4.62 -16.07
N THR A 31 -3.62 -4.86 -14.78
CA THR A 31 -2.45 -5.57 -14.23
C THR A 31 -2.70 -7.07 -14.04
N LYS A 32 -3.97 -7.51 -14.07
CA LYS A 32 -4.41 -8.88 -13.76
C LYS A 32 -4.08 -9.34 -12.34
N LEU A 33 -3.79 -8.40 -11.44
CA LEU A 33 -3.49 -8.68 -10.04
C LEU A 33 -4.79 -8.81 -9.23
N PRO A 34 -4.92 -9.83 -8.36
CA PRO A 34 -6.05 -9.95 -7.46
C PRO A 34 -5.90 -9.01 -6.25
N TYR A 35 -6.79 -8.04 -6.11
CA TYR A 35 -6.89 -7.19 -4.92
C TYR A 35 -7.96 -7.71 -3.96
N SER A 36 -7.65 -7.72 -2.67
CA SER A 36 -8.61 -7.94 -1.58
C SER A 36 -8.72 -6.70 -0.70
N SER A 37 -9.80 -6.59 0.09
CA SER A 37 -9.88 -5.56 1.13
C SER A 37 -8.75 -5.68 2.15
N ASP A 38 -8.48 -4.59 2.88
CA ASP A 38 -7.53 -4.58 3.99
C ASP A 38 -8.02 -5.19 5.30
N ALA A 39 -9.23 -5.74 5.31
CA ALA A 39 -9.73 -6.52 6.43
C ALA A 39 -8.75 -7.66 6.79
N GLY A 40 -8.39 -7.74 8.08
CA GLY A 40 -7.43 -8.73 8.60
C GLY A 40 -5.96 -8.31 8.52
N PHE A 41 -5.63 -7.21 7.83
CA PHE A 41 -4.27 -6.64 7.83
C PHE A 41 -4.13 -5.46 8.80
N THR A 42 -5.23 -4.80 9.15
CA THR A 42 -5.27 -3.72 10.16
C THR A 42 -6.63 -3.69 10.84
N ASP A 43 -6.65 -3.28 12.10
CA ASP A 43 -7.84 -3.18 12.96
C ASP A 43 -8.20 -1.72 13.31
N THR A 44 -7.44 -0.75 12.78
CA THR A 44 -7.61 0.68 13.06
C THR A 44 -7.80 1.50 11.80
N GLY A 45 -8.09 2.78 11.97
CA GLY A 45 -8.29 3.71 10.86
C GLY A 45 -9.73 3.76 10.37
N GLN A 46 -9.94 4.55 9.33
CA GLN A 46 -11.27 4.85 8.76
C GLN A 46 -11.19 4.78 7.23
N ASN A 47 -12.19 4.14 6.63
CA ASN A 47 -12.27 3.94 5.19
C ASN A 47 -12.99 5.10 4.53
N TYR A 48 -12.48 5.54 3.38
CA TYR A 48 -13.07 6.60 2.58
C TYR A 48 -13.01 6.25 1.09
N ASN A 49 -14.00 6.75 0.36
CA ASN A 49 -13.90 6.88 -1.09
C ASN A 49 -13.19 8.20 -1.42
N VAL A 50 -12.45 8.21 -2.52
CA VAL A 50 -11.96 9.48 -3.07
C VAL A 50 -13.12 10.31 -3.59
N SER A 51 -12.96 11.63 -3.57
CA SER A 51 -13.98 12.55 -4.07
C SER A 51 -14.29 12.28 -5.54
N ALA A 52 -15.57 12.45 -5.92
CA ALA A 52 -16.04 12.24 -7.29
C ALA A 52 -15.27 13.08 -8.32
N GLN A 53 -14.72 14.24 -7.93
CA GLN A 53 -13.87 15.08 -8.78
C GLN A 53 -12.61 14.35 -9.28
N TYR A 54 -12.10 13.39 -8.51
CA TYR A 54 -10.88 12.63 -8.80
C TYR A 54 -11.18 11.17 -9.16
N ASN A 55 -12.45 10.82 -9.35
CA ASN A 55 -12.92 9.49 -9.71
C ASN A 55 -13.35 9.46 -11.18
N ASP A 56 -12.38 9.52 -12.10
CA ASP A 56 -12.67 9.40 -13.53
C ASP A 56 -12.71 7.94 -14.01
N GLN A 57 -13.37 7.71 -15.15
CA GLN A 57 -13.53 6.38 -15.74
C GLN A 57 -12.21 5.72 -16.16
N ALA A 58 -11.16 6.51 -16.43
CA ALA A 58 -9.87 5.99 -16.83
C ALA A 58 -9.04 5.50 -15.63
N LEU A 59 -9.19 6.13 -14.46
CA LEU A 59 -8.68 5.67 -13.18
C LEU A 59 -9.40 4.40 -12.74
N LEU A 60 -10.73 4.36 -12.81
CA LEU A 60 -11.54 3.16 -12.53
C LEU A 60 -11.06 1.91 -13.28
N ARG A 61 -10.69 2.06 -14.55
CA ARG A 61 -10.29 0.92 -15.40
C ARG A 61 -8.86 0.44 -15.18
N ARG A 62 -7.97 1.30 -14.68
CA ARG A 62 -6.53 1.02 -14.65
C ARG A 62 -5.93 0.97 -13.25
N HIS A 63 -6.58 1.64 -12.31
CA HIS A 63 -6.05 1.93 -10.98
C HIS A 63 -7.18 1.96 -9.96
N ARG A 64 -8.04 0.93 -9.98
CA ARG A 64 -9.20 0.84 -9.08
C ARG A 64 -8.80 0.96 -7.60
N GLN A 65 -7.61 0.49 -7.24
CA GLN A 65 -7.04 0.57 -5.89
C GLN A 65 -6.64 1.98 -5.45
N LEU A 66 -6.85 3.00 -6.28
CA LEU A 66 -6.66 4.41 -5.91
C LEU A 66 -7.98 5.10 -5.56
N LEU A 67 -9.12 4.41 -5.68
CA LEU A 67 -10.44 5.01 -5.47
C LEU A 67 -10.94 4.92 -4.04
N THR A 68 -10.28 4.09 -3.25
CA THR A 68 -10.49 3.94 -1.82
C THR A 68 -9.21 4.23 -1.08
N VAL A 69 -9.34 4.73 0.14
CA VAL A 69 -8.23 4.91 1.06
C VAL A 69 -8.62 4.46 2.46
N ARG A 70 -7.64 4.01 3.22
CA ARG A 70 -7.74 3.96 4.69
C ARG A 70 -6.91 5.09 5.28
N SER A 71 -7.53 5.85 6.18
CA SER A 71 -6.90 6.96 6.90
C SER A 71 -6.67 6.64 8.37
N PHE A 72 -5.67 7.25 8.98
CA PHE A 72 -5.29 7.05 10.38
C PHE A 72 -5.23 8.38 11.14
N PRO A 73 -6.40 8.92 11.54
CA PRO A 73 -6.48 10.21 12.23
C PRO A 73 -5.95 10.13 13.67
N GLY A 74 -5.40 11.24 14.14
CA GLY A 74 -4.98 11.43 15.53
C GLY A 74 -3.82 12.41 15.66
N PRO A 75 -3.28 12.58 16.88
CA PRO A 75 -2.23 13.56 17.14
C PRO A 75 -0.92 13.25 16.40
N PRO A 76 -0.01 14.23 16.26
CA PRO A 76 1.34 14.00 15.75
C PRO A 76 2.03 12.83 16.46
N GLY A 77 2.76 12.01 15.70
CA GLY A 77 3.41 10.80 16.19
C GLY A 77 2.50 9.58 16.29
N ARG A 78 1.17 9.72 16.17
CA ARG A 78 0.26 8.56 16.10
C ARG A 78 0.62 7.69 14.90
N ARG A 79 0.62 6.38 15.12
CA ARG A 79 0.89 5.36 14.11
C ARG A 79 -0.40 4.64 13.72
N GLY A 80 -0.58 4.44 12.43
CA GLY A 80 -1.50 3.46 11.86
C GLY A 80 -0.70 2.38 11.15
N CYS A 81 -0.90 1.10 11.50
CA CYS A 81 -0.04 0.03 11.02
C CYS A 81 -0.84 -1.09 10.35
N TYR A 82 -0.24 -1.65 9.30
CA TYR A 82 -0.64 -2.90 8.67
C TYR A 82 0.29 -4.02 9.12
N THR A 83 -0.26 -5.18 9.41
CA THR A 83 0.47 -6.42 9.66
C THR A 83 0.51 -7.22 8.37
N LEU A 84 1.70 -7.38 7.79
CA LEU A 84 1.93 -8.18 6.61
C LEU A 84 2.31 -9.61 7.01
N PRO A 85 1.63 -10.64 6.46
CA PRO A 85 1.99 -12.02 6.73
C PRO A 85 3.35 -12.35 6.12
N SER A 86 4.10 -13.18 6.82
CA SER A 86 5.25 -13.87 6.25
C SER A 86 4.75 -15.09 5.45
N PHE A 87 5.25 -15.26 4.22
CA PHE A 87 4.91 -16.43 3.40
C PHE A 87 5.95 -17.55 3.52
N GLU A 88 7.18 -17.19 3.89
CA GLU A 88 8.30 -18.09 4.13
C GLU A 88 9.14 -17.56 5.29
N ALA A 89 9.35 -18.41 6.30
CA ALA A 89 9.89 -18.02 7.59
C ALA A 89 11.34 -17.50 7.51
N GLY A 90 11.54 -16.19 7.73
CA GLY A 90 12.85 -15.57 8.04
C GLY A 90 13.88 -15.64 6.91
N THR A 91 13.52 -16.30 5.82
CA THR A 91 14.38 -16.63 4.70
C THR A 91 13.92 -15.98 3.38
N SER A 92 13.01 -15.02 3.41
CA SER A 92 12.49 -14.47 2.16
C SER A 92 12.53 -12.96 2.21
N LYS A 93 13.08 -12.40 1.13
CA LYS A 93 13.03 -10.97 0.90
C LYS A 93 11.73 -10.64 0.22
N TYR A 94 11.19 -9.51 0.60
CA TYR A 94 9.90 -9.07 0.14
C TYR A 94 10.03 -7.68 -0.44
N LEU A 95 9.51 -7.51 -1.67
CA LEU A 95 9.18 -6.20 -2.19
C LEU A 95 7.86 -5.79 -1.56
N VAL A 96 7.93 -4.78 -0.69
CA VAL A 96 6.78 -4.09 -0.14
C VAL A 96 6.59 -2.80 -0.91
N ARG A 97 5.41 -2.61 -1.48
CA ARG A 97 5.03 -1.42 -2.26
C ARG A 97 3.79 -0.80 -1.64
N ALA A 98 3.90 0.45 -1.20
CA ALA A 98 2.77 1.26 -0.73
C ALA A 98 2.45 2.34 -1.77
N THR A 99 1.16 2.52 -2.07
CA THR A 99 0.67 3.51 -3.04
C THR A 99 -0.31 4.48 -2.39
N PHE A 100 -0.21 5.75 -2.80
CA PHE A 100 -0.96 6.86 -2.23
C PHE A 100 -1.53 7.72 -3.36
N MET A 101 -2.83 8.01 -3.29
CA MET A 101 -3.47 9.11 -4.01
C MET A 101 -4.51 9.74 -3.07
N TYR A 102 -4.37 11.03 -2.77
CA TYR A 102 -5.20 11.70 -1.77
C TYR A 102 -6.66 11.83 -2.22
N GLY A 103 -6.90 12.19 -3.49
CA GLY A 103 -8.22 12.26 -4.08
C GLY A 103 -9.23 13.14 -3.34
N ASN A 104 -8.75 14.04 -2.47
CA ASN A 104 -9.58 14.86 -1.58
C ASN A 104 -10.60 14.03 -0.78
N TYR A 105 -10.20 12.86 -0.28
CA TYR A 105 -11.11 11.90 0.38
C TYR A 105 -11.80 12.47 1.64
N ASP A 106 -11.19 13.45 2.30
CA ASP A 106 -11.68 14.09 3.52
C ASP A 106 -12.29 15.49 3.27
N GLU A 107 -12.42 15.88 2.00
CA GLU A 107 -13.00 17.16 1.56
C GLU A 107 -12.24 18.42 2.03
N LEU A 108 -11.05 18.28 2.61
CA LEU A 108 -10.28 19.43 3.13
C LEU A 108 -9.45 20.14 2.06
N ASN A 109 -9.23 19.48 0.92
CA ASN A 109 -8.35 19.91 -0.17
C ASN A 109 -6.95 20.33 0.31
N LYS A 110 -6.43 19.59 1.31
CA LYS A 110 -5.14 19.83 1.96
C LYS A 110 -4.33 18.54 1.93
N PRO A 111 -3.59 18.27 0.84
CA PRO A 111 -2.77 17.09 0.71
C PRO A 111 -1.78 16.94 1.88
N PRO A 112 -1.69 15.76 2.52
CA PRO A 112 -0.87 15.58 3.70
C PRO A 112 0.57 15.14 3.40
N ALA A 113 1.44 15.23 4.40
CA ALA A 113 2.71 14.52 4.44
C ALA A 113 2.77 13.56 5.63
N LEU A 114 3.37 12.39 5.42
CA LEU A 114 3.50 11.34 6.42
C LEU A 114 4.83 10.60 6.30
N ASP A 115 5.24 9.94 7.37
CA ASP A 115 6.39 9.04 7.33
C ASP A 115 5.95 7.58 7.28
N LEU A 116 6.64 6.80 6.45
CA LEU A 116 6.52 5.36 6.39
C LEU A 116 7.65 4.69 7.17
N TYR A 117 7.28 3.65 7.89
CA TYR A 117 8.19 2.77 8.61
C TYR A 117 7.90 1.32 8.23
N LEU A 118 8.97 0.53 8.12
CA LEU A 118 8.90 -0.92 8.11
C LEU A 118 9.42 -1.44 9.47
N GLY A 119 8.48 -1.88 10.31
CA GLY A 119 8.73 -2.09 11.74
C GLY A 119 9.13 -0.79 12.41
N VAL A 120 10.32 -0.79 13.02
CA VAL A 120 10.92 0.39 13.66
C VAL A 120 11.79 1.22 12.71
N ASN A 121 12.09 0.70 11.51
CA ASN A 121 13.01 1.33 10.58
C ASN A 121 12.29 2.37 9.73
N PHE A 122 12.81 3.59 9.70
CA PHE A 122 12.32 4.63 8.79
C PHE A 122 12.53 4.17 7.35
N TRP A 123 11.48 4.27 6.55
CA TRP A 123 11.50 3.90 5.15
C TRP A 123 11.53 5.14 4.26
N LYS A 124 10.52 6.02 4.35
CA LYS A 124 10.38 7.17 3.46
C LYS A 124 9.36 8.18 3.98
N THR A 125 9.63 9.47 3.83
CA THR A 125 8.60 10.51 3.91
C THR A 125 7.83 10.58 2.59
N VAL A 126 6.52 10.41 2.65
CA VAL A 126 5.61 10.60 1.53
C VAL A 126 5.00 11.99 1.66
N ASN A 127 5.30 12.85 0.71
CA ASN A 127 4.78 14.21 0.63
C ASN A 127 3.85 14.32 -0.58
N ILE A 128 2.55 14.42 -0.33
CA ILE A 128 1.54 14.54 -1.38
C ILE A 128 1.39 16.01 -1.75
N SER A 129 1.63 16.36 -3.01
CA SER A 129 1.61 17.77 -3.46
C SER A 129 0.28 18.21 -4.07
N ARG A 130 -0.49 17.28 -4.64
CA ARG A 130 -1.77 17.53 -5.30
C ARG A 130 -2.73 16.36 -5.04
N PRO A 131 -4.06 16.58 -5.06
CA PRO A 131 -5.01 15.50 -4.82
C PRO A 131 -4.95 14.33 -5.80
N ASP A 132 -4.64 14.59 -7.07
CA ASP A 132 -4.52 13.58 -8.12
C ASP A 132 -3.12 12.95 -8.24
N ALA A 133 -2.14 13.42 -7.45
CA ALA A 133 -0.78 12.93 -7.53
C ALA A 133 -0.69 11.50 -6.96
N VAL A 134 -0.21 10.57 -7.80
CA VAL A 134 0.04 9.19 -7.39
C VAL A 134 1.48 9.08 -6.91
N HIS A 135 1.65 8.66 -5.66
CA HIS A 135 2.95 8.40 -5.05
C HIS A 135 3.12 6.92 -4.77
N THR A 136 4.32 6.40 -5.03
CA THR A 136 4.69 5.02 -4.73
C THR A 136 5.96 4.99 -3.90
N ALA A 137 5.95 4.19 -2.84
CA ALA A 137 7.13 3.84 -2.07
C ALA A 137 7.39 2.33 -2.22
N GLU A 138 8.63 1.95 -2.53
CA GLU A 138 9.06 0.54 -2.60
C GLU A 138 10.25 0.30 -1.66
N VAL A 139 10.22 -0.82 -0.95
CA VAL A 139 11.34 -1.35 -0.17
C VAL A 139 11.44 -2.85 -0.40
N ILE A 140 12.66 -3.35 -0.54
CA ILE A 140 13.00 -4.76 -0.48
C ILE A 140 13.65 -5.01 0.87
N ALA A 141 13.03 -5.83 1.70
CA ALA A 141 13.54 -6.13 3.03
C ALA A 141 13.34 -7.61 3.39
N VAL A 142 14.16 -8.10 4.32
CA VAL A 142 13.91 -9.39 4.97
C VAL A 142 12.81 -9.17 6.00
N ILE A 143 11.72 -9.92 5.89
CA ILE A 143 10.63 -9.90 6.87
C ILE A 143 10.92 -10.98 7.93
N PRO A 144 10.76 -10.68 9.23
CA PRO A 144 10.89 -11.70 10.28
C PRO A 144 9.98 -12.90 10.06
N VAL A 145 10.26 -14.00 10.76
CA VAL A 145 9.49 -15.26 10.64
C VAL A 145 7.99 -15.05 10.84
N ASP A 146 7.60 -14.18 11.78
CA ASP A 146 6.20 -14.05 12.20
C ASP A 146 5.42 -13.05 11.31
N ALA A 147 5.83 -11.78 11.29
CA ALA A 147 5.20 -10.73 10.50
C ALA A 147 6.11 -9.51 10.35
N ALA A 148 5.78 -8.63 9.40
CA ALA A 148 6.29 -7.26 9.35
C ALA A 148 5.16 -6.25 9.50
N HIS A 149 5.48 -5.08 10.06
CA HIS A 149 4.53 -3.99 10.18
C HIS A 149 4.88 -2.86 9.21
N VAL A 150 3.92 -2.43 8.39
CA VAL A 150 4.05 -1.19 7.61
C VAL A 150 3.27 -0.12 8.36
N CYS A 151 3.97 0.86 8.91
CA CYS A 151 3.38 1.90 9.74
C CYS A 151 3.46 3.26 9.08
N LEU A 152 2.33 3.96 9.06
CA LEU A 152 2.17 5.34 8.65
C LEU A 152 2.17 6.20 9.91
N VAL A 153 3.00 7.24 9.95
CA VAL A 153 3.16 8.12 11.12
C VAL A 153 2.76 9.54 10.77
N ASN A 154 1.92 10.13 11.63
CA ASN A 154 1.52 11.52 11.50
C ASN A 154 2.68 12.47 11.82
N THR A 155 3.06 13.31 10.86
CA THR A 155 4.14 14.30 10.96
C THR A 155 3.65 15.71 11.31
N ASN A 156 2.41 15.84 11.79
CA ASN A 156 1.68 17.10 11.97
C ASN A 156 1.37 17.85 10.66
N SER A 157 1.37 17.13 9.53
CA SER A 157 1.15 17.70 8.19
C SER A 157 -0.11 17.14 7.54
N GLY A 158 -1.18 16.94 8.33
CA GLY A 158 -2.43 16.32 7.88
C GLY A 158 -2.54 14.83 8.26
N THR A 159 -3.66 14.21 7.89
CA THR A 159 -3.98 12.83 8.29
C THR A 159 -3.25 11.82 7.39
N PRO A 160 -2.44 10.89 7.96
CA PRO A 160 -1.86 9.81 7.18
C PRO A 160 -2.93 8.92 6.56
N PHE A 161 -2.71 8.50 5.32
CA PHE A 161 -3.61 7.60 4.60
C PHE A 161 -2.81 6.69 3.66
N ILE A 162 -3.42 5.61 3.18
CA ILE A 162 -2.86 4.72 2.16
C ILE A 162 -3.97 4.23 1.24
N SER A 163 -3.67 4.08 -0.05
CA SER A 163 -4.61 3.60 -1.07
C SER A 163 -4.42 2.11 -1.36
N SER A 164 -3.17 1.65 -1.45
CA SER A 164 -2.90 0.22 -1.62
C SER A 164 -1.57 -0.24 -1.01
N LEU A 165 -1.53 -1.51 -0.65
CA LEU A 165 -0.34 -2.18 -0.13
C LEU A 165 -0.13 -3.51 -0.83
N VAL A 166 1.06 -3.70 -1.40
CA VAL A 166 1.44 -4.92 -2.11
C VAL A 166 2.69 -5.51 -1.46
N ASN A 167 2.68 -6.82 -1.27
CA ASN A 167 3.79 -7.60 -0.75
C ASN A 167 4.07 -8.78 -1.70
N THR A 168 5.25 -8.83 -2.32
CA THR A 168 5.68 -9.95 -3.18
C THR A 168 7.03 -10.49 -2.73
N MET A 169 7.19 -11.80 -2.74
CA MET A 169 8.50 -12.42 -2.54
C MET A 169 9.46 -12.03 -3.68
N TYR A 170 10.67 -11.61 -3.31
CA TYR A 170 11.70 -11.15 -4.23
C TYR A 170 12.97 -12.03 -4.09
N PRO A 171 13.03 -13.18 -4.80
CA PRO A 171 14.04 -14.22 -4.57
C PRO A 171 15.45 -13.84 -5.07
N LEU A 172 15.61 -12.74 -5.80
CA LEU A 172 16.84 -12.39 -6.51
C LEU A 172 17.87 -11.62 -5.67
N VAL A 173 17.67 -11.40 -4.37
CA VAL A 173 18.58 -10.55 -3.56
C VAL A 173 19.09 -11.28 -2.32
N ASN A 174 20.41 -11.24 -2.10
CA ASN A 174 21.10 -11.85 -0.95
C ASN A 174 20.85 -11.12 0.38
N TRP A 175 20.75 -11.87 1.48
CA TRP A 175 20.38 -11.55 2.87
C TRP A 175 20.96 -10.31 3.55
N THR A 176 22.05 -9.76 3.04
CA THR A 176 22.90 -8.89 3.84
C THR A 176 22.40 -7.45 3.96
N GLN A 177 21.46 -7.01 3.11
CA GLN A 177 21.00 -5.61 3.05
C GLN A 177 19.54 -5.47 2.57
N GLY A 178 18.81 -4.49 3.12
CA GLY A 178 17.55 -4.00 2.56
C GLY A 178 17.79 -2.93 1.49
N LEU A 179 16.91 -2.82 0.50
CA LEU A 179 17.00 -1.85 -0.59
C LEU A 179 15.77 -0.95 -0.60
N VAL A 180 15.95 0.36 -0.67
CA VAL A 180 14.83 1.30 -0.90
C VAL A 180 14.90 1.77 -2.35
N LEU A 181 13.77 1.78 -3.05
CA LEU A 181 13.74 2.27 -4.42
C LEU A 181 13.95 3.80 -4.44
N ILE A 182 15.05 4.22 -5.07
CA ILE A 182 15.33 5.65 -5.35
C ILE A 182 14.75 6.06 -6.71
N GLY A 183 14.77 5.17 -7.71
CA GLY A 183 14.16 5.41 -9.02
C GLY A 183 14.13 4.16 -9.89
N ARG A 184 13.18 4.11 -10.83
CA ARG A 184 13.06 3.07 -11.85
C ARG A 184 13.15 3.72 -13.23
N ARG A 185 14.01 3.22 -14.11
CA ARG A 185 14.14 3.70 -15.50
C ARG A 185 13.85 2.53 -16.45
N ASN A 186 13.01 2.77 -17.44
CA ASN A 186 12.83 1.84 -18.56
C ASN A 186 13.63 2.38 -19.75
N SER A 187 14.59 1.61 -20.25
CA SER A 187 15.44 2.01 -21.38
C SER A 187 15.20 1.06 -22.54
N GLY A 188 14.77 1.60 -23.69
CA GLY A 188 14.63 0.84 -24.94
C GLY A 188 13.27 0.17 -25.20
N ALA A 189 12.22 0.46 -24.42
CA ALA A 189 10.89 -0.11 -24.65
C ALA A 189 9.92 0.90 -25.28
N THR A 190 9.07 0.42 -26.20
CA THR A 190 7.88 1.13 -26.72
C THR A 190 6.69 1.09 -25.76
N GLU A 191 6.76 0.28 -24.69
CA GLU A 191 5.77 0.23 -23.62
C GLU A 191 6.38 0.28 -22.22
N LEU A 192 5.66 0.92 -21.29
CA LEU A 192 5.98 0.97 -19.87
C LEU A 192 5.66 -0.39 -19.22
N ILE A 193 6.70 -1.18 -18.92
CA ILE A 193 6.57 -2.31 -18.00
C ILE A 193 6.38 -1.71 -16.59
N ARG A 194 5.21 -1.93 -15.99
CA ARG A 194 4.79 -1.41 -14.68
C ARG A 194 4.81 -2.48 -13.60
#